data_AF-A0A3M1TDN0-F1
#
_entry.id   AF-A0A3M1TDN0-F1
#
_cell.length_a   1.000
_cell.length_b   1.000
_cell.length_c   1.000
_cell.angle_alpha   90.00
_cell.angle_beta   90.00
_cell.angle_gamma   90.00
#
_symmetry.space_group_name_H-M   'P 1'
#
loop_
_entity.id
_entity.type
_entity.pdbx_description
1 polymer ?
#
loop_
_entity_poly.entity_id
_entity_poly.type
_entity_poly.pdbx_seq_one_letter_code
_entity_poly.pdbx_strand_id
1 'polypeptide(L)'
;MTTPNIVELAKQGNPKAIAAIINRQLQSKGITAKATFRDGCLYLTLEADRELKQEIWVEWVRKGLLQLGTKSIKSIKLYGQNRANPAPSWSHSFDLIDANTTNQMENVTSEPVETLPQKIEDLDR
;
A
#
# COMPACT_ATOMS: atom_id res chain seq x y z
N MET A 1 15.85 6.17 -27.77
CA MET A 1 16.80 6.54 -26.68
C MET A 1 15.94 7.28 -25.66
N THR A 2 15.62 6.82 -24.44
CA THR A 2 16.52 6.53 -23.32
C THR A 2 15.73 5.74 -22.25
N THR A 3 15.83 4.40 -22.23
CA THR A 3 15.10 3.54 -21.27
C THR A 3 15.91 2.96 -20.09
N PRO A 4 17.24 2.80 -20.11
CA PRO A 4 17.93 2.16 -18.98
C PRO A 4 17.90 3.03 -17.72
N ASN A 5 18.04 4.35 -17.88
CA ASN A 5 18.16 5.26 -16.76
C ASN A 5 16.88 5.35 -15.91
N ILE A 6 15.68 5.24 -16.51
CA ILE A 6 14.41 5.33 -15.76
C ILE A 6 14.26 4.14 -14.80
N VAL A 7 14.63 2.92 -15.21
CA VAL A 7 14.54 1.74 -14.34
C VAL A 7 15.52 1.85 -13.18
N GLU A 8 16.75 2.30 -13.45
CA GLU A 8 17.77 2.51 -12.42
C GLU A 8 17.38 3.61 -11.43
N LEU A 9 16.84 4.73 -11.93
CA LEU A 9 16.31 5.80 -11.09
C LEU A 9 15.15 5.30 -10.22
N ALA A 10 14.24 4.51 -10.78
CA ALA A 10 13.12 3.94 -10.03
C ALA A 10 13.62 3.00 -8.92
N LYS A 11 14.64 2.18 -9.18
CA LYS A 11 15.33 1.34 -8.18
C LYS A 11 15.96 2.14 -7.05
N GLN A 12 16.48 3.32 -7.35
CA GLN A 12 17.03 4.26 -6.36
C GLN A 12 15.94 4.96 -5.53
N GLY A 13 14.66 4.76 -5.85
CA GLY A 13 13.53 5.41 -5.18
C GLY A 13 13.10 6.73 -5.82
N ASN A 14 13.52 7.02 -7.06
CA ASN A 14 13.14 8.25 -7.74
C ASN A 14 11.63 8.24 -8.06
N PRO A 15 10.84 9.16 -7.46
CA PRO A 15 9.39 9.14 -7.60
C PRO A 15 8.93 9.38 -9.03
N LYS A 16 9.60 10.27 -9.79
CA LYS A 16 9.23 10.55 -11.19
C LYS A 16 9.42 9.31 -12.07
N ALA A 17 10.50 8.57 -11.84
CA ALA A 17 10.79 7.36 -12.60
C ALA A 17 9.79 6.24 -12.29
N ILE A 18 9.47 6.03 -11.01
CA ILE A 18 8.43 5.07 -10.57
C ILE A 18 7.08 5.42 -11.19
N ALA A 19 6.67 6.69 -11.11
CA ALA A 19 5.43 7.16 -11.72
C ALA A 19 5.43 6.91 -13.23
N ALA A 20 6.53 7.18 -13.94
CA ALA A 20 6.62 6.97 -15.39
C ALA A 20 6.43 5.49 -15.76
N ILE A 21 7.08 4.56 -15.03
CA ILE A 21 6.93 3.12 -15.25
C ILE A 21 5.48 2.68 -14.99
N ILE A 22 4.89 3.12 -13.87
CA ILE A 22 3.51 2.79 -13.52
C ILE A 22 2.53 3.35 -14.56
N ASN A 23 2.66 4.63 -14.92
CA ASN A 23 1.81 5.25 -15.94
C ASN A 23 1.90 4.50 -17.26
N ARG A 24 3.08 4.06 -17.70
CA ARG A 24 3.21 3.30 -18.94
C ARG A 24 2.40 2.00 -18.94
N GLN A 25 2.31 1.33 -17.79
CA GLN A 25 1.49 0.11 -17.63
C GLN A 25 -0.01 0.41 -17.51
N LEU A 26 -0.34 1.56 -16.92
CA LEU A 26 -1.71 1.96 -16.59
C LEU A 26 -2.37 2.86 -17.65
N GLN A 27 -1.60 3.38 -18.60
CA GLN A 27 -2.06 4.22 -19.69
C GLN A 27 -3.11 3.50 -20.54
N SER A 28 -2.90 2.20 -20.81
CA SER A 28 -3.87 1.36 -21.53
C SER A 28 -5.20 1.18 -20.79
N LYS A 29 -5.21 1.41 -19.47
CA LYS A 29 -6.41 1.35 -18.62
C LYS A 29 -7.02 2.72 -18.33
N GLY A 30 -6.42 3.80 -18.86
CA GLY A 30 -6.88 5.17 -18.61
C GLY A 30 -6.64 5.66 -17.18
N ILE A 31 -5.65 5.10 -16.47
CA ILE A 31 -5.34 5.44 -15.08
C ILE A 31 -4.03 6.21 -15.03
N THR A 32 -4.03 7.33 -14.30
CA THR A 32 -2.87 8.20 -14.11
C THR A 32 -2.28 7.98 -12.73
N ALA A 33 -0.98 7.69 -12.65
CA ALA A 33 -0.27 7.52 -11.39
C ALA A 33 0.62 8.74 -11.08
N LYS A 34 0.54 9.25 -9.86
CA LYS A 34 1.39 10.35 -9.36
C LYS A 34 2.17 9.84 -8.17
N ALA A 35 3.50 9.81 -8.26
CA ALA A 35 4.35 9.39 -7.16
C ALA A 35 5.15 10.58 -6.61
N THR A 36 5.29 10.64 -5.30
CA THR A 36 6.10 11.63 -4.58
C THR A 36 6.86 10.92 -3.48
N PHE A 37 8.13 11.25 -3.27
CA PHE A 37 8.92 10.67 -2.18
C PHE A 37 9.22 11.76 -1.16
N ARG A 38 8.79 11.55 0.08
CA ARG A 38 8.92 12.51 1.20
C ARG A 38 9.24 11.72 2.47
N ASP A 39 10.28 12.13 3.18
CA ASP A 39 10.63 11.57 4.50
C ASP A 39 10.83 10.03 4.50
N GLY A 40 11.42 9.48 3.44
CA GLY A 40 11.59 8.02 3.33
C GLY A 40 10.32 7.23 2.95
N CYS A 41 9.19 7.92 2.79
CA CYS A 41 7.90 7.35 2.39
C CYS A 41 7.54 7.72 0.95
N LEU A 42 7.08 6.73 0.18
CA LEU A 42 6.55 6.96 -1.15
C LEU A 42 5.04 7.20 -1.09
N TYR A 43 4.57 8.33 -1.60
CA TYR A 43 3.17 8.67 -1.75
C TYR A 43 2.77 8.44 -3.20
N LEU A 44 1.90 7.46 -3.45
CA LEU A 44 1.43 7.11 -4.78
C LEU A 44 -0.08 7.36 -4.87
N THR A 45 -0.50 8.23 -5.78
CA THR A 45 -1.91 8.50 -6.06
C THR A 45 -2.28 7.91 -7.41
N LEU A 46 -3.28 7.05 -7.44
CA LEU A 46 -3.89 6.50 -8.65
C LEU A 46 -5.17 7.27 -8.93
N GLU A 47 -5.18 8.00 -10.02
CA GLU A 47 -6.32 8.78 -10.49
C GLU A 47 -6.96 8.08 -11.69
N ALA A 48 -8.25 7.79 -11.61
CA ALA A 48 -8.99 7.12 -12.67
C ALA A 48 -10.41 7.68 -12.79
N ASP A 49 -11.01 7.57 -13.97
CA ASP A 49 -12.42 7.94 -14.18
C ASP A 49 -13.40 6.92 -13.55
N ARG A 50 -12.90 5.70 -13.29
CA ARG A 50 -13.65 4.58 -12.72
C ARG A 50 -13.36 4.39 -11.24
N GLU A 51 -14.26 3.70 -10.55
CA GLU A 51 -14.03 3.25 -9.18
C GLU A 51 -12.88 2.24 -9.12
N LEU A 52 -11.87 2.57 -8.30
CA LEU A 52 -10.69 1.75 -8.06
C LEU A 52 -10.95 0.89 -6.81
N LYS A 53 -10.94 -0.43 -6.93
CA LYS A 53 -11.05 -1.33 -5.77
C LYS A 53 -9.72 -1.38 -5.02
N GLN A 54 -9.71 -0.95 -3.75
CA GLN A 54 -8.50 -0.86 -2.92
C GLN A 54 -7.65 -2.14 -2.97
N GLU A 55 -8.25 -3.29 -2.68
CA GLU A 55 -7.53 -4.57 -2.57
C GLU A 55 -6.76 -4.92 -3.85
N ILE A 56 -7.43 -4.78 -5.01
CA ILE A 56 -6.84 -5.08 -6.33
C ILE A 56 -5.64 -4.18 -6.61
N TRP A 57 -5.76 -2.88 -6.32
CA TRP A 57 -4.71 -1.90 -6.62
C TRP A 57 -3.57 -1.94 -5.63
N VAL A 58 -3.86 -2.18 -4.35
CA VAL A 58 -2.85 -2.39 -3.31
C VAL A 58 -1.98 -3.59 -3.67
N GLU A 59 -2.59 -4.74 -3.99
CA GLU A 59 -1.84 -5.93 -4.39
C GLU A 59 -1.03 -5.71 -5.68
N TRP A 60 -1.61 -5.06 -6.69
CA TRP A 60 -0.93 -4.80 -7.96
C TRP A 60 0.29 -3.89 -7.77
N VAL A 61 0.15 -2.81 -7.00
CA VAL A 61 1.26 -1.88 -6.69
C VAL A 61 2.32 -2.58 -5.85
N ARG A 62 1.92 -3.35 -4.82
CA ARG A 62 2.85 -4.12 -3.98
C ARG A 62 3.69 -5.05 -4.84
N LYS A 63 3.07 -5.85 -5.72
CA LYS A 63 3.78 -6.75 -6.65
C LYS A 63 4.66 -5.98 -7.63
N GLY A 64 4.23 -4.81 -8.11
CA GLY A 64 5.03 -3.97 -9.01
C GLY A 64 6.31 -3.43 -8.35
N LEU A 65 6.21 -2.99 -7.10
CA LEU A 65 7.35 -2.45 -6.34
C LEU A 65 8.32 -3.54 -5.87
N LEU A 66 7.79 -4.69 -5.45
CA LEU A 66 8.61 -5.86 -5.14
C LEU A 66 9.41 -6.33 -6.36
N GLN A 67 8.78 -6.37 -7.55
CA GLN A 67 9.47 -6.69 -8.80
C GLN A 67 10.51 -5.64 -9.20
N LEU A 68 10.27 -4.37 -8.88
CA LEU A 68 11.22 -3.30 -9.12
C LEU A 68 12.47 -3.44 -8.22
N GLY A 69 12.33 -4.01 -7.02
CA GLY A 69 13.43 -4.29 -6.10
C GLY A 69 14.03 -3.03 -5.47
N THR A 70 13.19 -2.05 -5.13
CA THR A 70 13.62 -0.76 -4.59
C THR A 70 14.08 -0.88 -3.14
N LYS A 71 15.38 -0.77 -2.87
CA LYS A 71 15.90 -0.82 -1.48
C LYS A 71 15.78 0.51 -0.72
N SER A 72 15.59 1.62 -1.43
CA SER A 72 15.50 2.96 -0.81
C SER A 72 14.13 3.29 -0.21
N ILE A 73 13.08 2.53 -0.56
CA ILE A 73 11.71 2.82 -0.15
C ILE A 73 11.32 1.85 0.97
N LYS A 74 11.08 2.38 2.17
CA LYS A 74 10.71 1.57 3.34
C LYS A 74 9.20 1.33 3.38
N SER A 75 8.44 2.39 3.13
CA SER A 75 6.99 2.37 3.24
C SER A 75 6.36 3.14 2.07
N ILE A 76 5.16 2.72 1.68
CA ILE A 76 4.37 3.36 0.65
C ILE A 76 2.97 3.67 1.16
N LYS A 77 2.45 4.84 0.77
CA LYS A 77 1.07 5.26 0.96
C LYS A 77 0.39 5.41 -0.39
N LEU A 78 -0.55 4.50 -0.66
CA LEU A 78 -1.34 4.43 -1.87
C LEU A 78 -2.67 5.16 -1.67
N TYR A 79 -3.07 5.96 -2.64
CA TYR A 79 -4.36 6.66 -2.67
C TYR A 79 -5.10 6.29 -3.94
N GLY A 80 -6.35 5.88 -3.83
CA GLY A 80 -7.25 5.76 -4.97
C GLY A 80 -8.12 7.00 -5.06
N GLN A 81 -8.02 7.74 -6.16
CA GLN A 81 -8.80 8.94 -6.40
C GLN A 81 -9.62 8.79 -7.69
N ASN A 82 -10.89 9.14 -7.62
CA ASN A 82 -11.70 9.27 -8.82
C ASN A 82 -11.45 10.66 -9.44
N ARG A 83 -11.27 10.75 -10.76
CA ARG A 83 -11.09 12.03 -11.45
C ARG A 83 -12.27 12.99 -11.24
N ALA A 84 -13.48 12.47 -11.03
CA ALA A 84 -14.66 13.24 -10.72
C ALA A 84 -14.65 13.83 -9.29
N ASN A 85 -13.79 13.34 -8.38
CA ASN A 85 -13.79 13.75 -6.98
C ASN A 85 -12.39 14.20 -6.50
N PRO A 86 -12.27 15.38 -5.86
CA PRO A 86 -10.98 15.85 -5.36
C PRO A 86 -10.48 15.05 -4.15
N ALA A 87 -11.37 14.38 -3.41
CA ALA A 87 -11.00 13.56 -2.27
C ALA A 87 -10.68 12.12 -2.70
N PRO A 88 -9.62 11.51 -2.14
CA PRO A 88 -9.32 10.10 -2.39
C PRO A 88 -10.47 9.23 -1.86
N SER A 89 -10.95 8.31 -2.70
CA SER A 89 -11.96 7.31 -2.34
C SER A 89 -11.44 6.35 -1.26
N TRP A 90 -10.13 6.11 -1.21
CA TRP A 90 -9.48 5.32 -0.17
C TRP A 90 -7.98 5.63 -0.10
N SER A 91 -7.38 5.30 1.04
CA SER A 91 -5.93 5.34 1.22
C SER A 91 -5.46 4.10 1.97
N HIS A 92 -4.33 3.54 1.55
CA HIS A 92 -3.75 2.35 2.16
C HIS A 92 -2.24 2.50 2.26
N SER A 93 -1.68 2.19 3.43
CA SER A 93 -0.23 2.30 3.67
C SER A 93 0.32 0.94 4.03
N PHE A 94 1.45 0.57 3.45
CA PHE A 94 2.13 -0.70 3.73
C PHE A 94 3.63 -0.57 3.56
N ASP A 95 4.36 -1.43 4.26
CA ASP A 95 5.81 -1.50 4.19
C ASP A 95 6.28 -2.42 3.05
N LEU A 96 7.37 -2.04 2.41
CA LEU A 96 8.02 -2.79 1.33
C LEU A 96 9.22 -3.61 1.82
N ILE A 97 9.56 -3.51 3.11
CA ILE A 97 10.61 -4.30 3.74
C ILE A 97 10.25 -5.77 3.55
N ASP A 98 11.10 -6.48 2.80
CA ASP A 98 10.94 -7.88 2.45
C ASP A 98 10.42 -8.72 3.61
N ALA A 99 9.21 -9.26 3.44
CA ALA A 99 8.71 -10.40 4.18
C ALA A 99 9.43 -11.70 3.75
N ASN A 100 10.74 -11.66 3.45
CA ASN A 100 11.54 -12.89 3.47
C ASN A 100 11.83 -13.35 4.92
N THR A 101 11.22 -12.72 5.92
CA THR A 101 11.13 -13.25 7.28
C THR A 101 9.77 -12.91 7.85
N THR A 102 8.71 -13.59 7.38
CA THR A 102 7.61 -13.98 8.27
C THR A 102 7.00 -15.23 7.67
N ASN A 103 7.42 -16.36 8.23
CA ASN A 103 6.67 -17.61 8.19
C ASN A 103 5.18 -17.33 8.29
N GLN A 104 4.42 -18.12 7.55
CA GLN A 104 3.02 -18.45 7.84
C GLN A 104 2.71 -18.30 9.34
N MET A 105 2.05 -17.21 9.72
CA MET A 105 1.34 -17.12 10.98
C MET A 105 -0.12 -16.87 10.64
N GLU A 106 -0.73 -17.89 10.04
CA GLU A 106 -2.09 -18.27 10.38
C GLU A 106 -2.06 -18.72 11.86
N ASN A 107 -2.03 -17.77 12.79
CA ASN A 107 -2.47 -18.02 14.15
C ASN A 107 -2.95 -16.72 14.79
N VAL A 108 -4.18 -16.31 14.47
CA VAL A 108 -4.96 -15.49 15.39
C VAL A 108 -6.00 -16.38 16.03
N THR A 109 -5.55 -17.05 17.09
CA THR A 109 -6.39 -17.46 18.21
C THR A 109 -7.30 -16.29 18.57
N SER A 110 -8.59 -16.47 18.37
CA SER A 110 -9.62 -15.58 18.88
C SER A 110 -9.64 -15.66 20.41
N GLU A 111 -9.11 -14.65 21.08
CA GLU A 111 -9.45 -14.34 22.47
C GLU A 111 -9.84 -12.86 22.55
N PRO A 112 -11.07 -12.56 23.00
CA PRO A 112 -11.35 -11.27 23.63
C PRO A 112 -11.49 -11.43 25.15
N VAL A 113 -10.45 -10.95 25.84
CA VAL A 113 -10.43 -10.14 27.07
C VAL A 113 -11.59 -10.29 28.08
N GLU A 114 -11.25 -10.89 29.21
CA GLU A 114 -11.50 -10.48 30.60
C GLU A 114 -12.74 -9.61 30.92
N THR A 115 -13.65 -10.15 31.73
CA THR A 115 -14.48 -9.34 32.63
C THR A 115 -14.75 -10.12 33.93
N LEU A 116 -13.97 -9.86 34.96
CA LEU A 116 -14.38 -10.08 36.36
C LEU A 116 -15.10 -8.81 36.83
N PRO A 117 -16.24 -8.97 37.52
CA PRO A 117 -16.19 -8.54 38.91
C PRO A 117 -16.78 -9.58 39.89
N GLN A 118 -16.14 -9.62 41.05
CA GLN A 118 -16.53 -10.31 42.26
C GLN A 118 -17.91 -9.85 42.76
N LYS A 119 -18.77 -10.80 43.16
CA LYS A 119 -19.78 -10.55 44.20
C LYS A 119 -19.97 -11.79 45.07
N ILE A 120 -19.39 -11.71 46.26
CA ILE A 120 -19.69 -12.54 47.42
C ILE A 120 -21.03 -12.01 47.97
N GLU A 121 -22.09 -12.82 47.92
CA GLU A 121 -23.28 -12.65 48.75
C GLU A 121 -23.79 -14.04 49.16
N ASP A 122 -23.32 -14.46 50.33
CA ASP A 122 -24.07 -15.11 51.42
C ASP A 122 -25.58 -15.39 51.24
N LEU A 123 -25.95 -16.61 51.66
CA LEU A 123 -27.06 -16.91 52.59
C LEU A 123 -28.47 -17.25 52.04
N ASP A 124 -28.99 -18.35 52.60
CA ASP A 124 -30.40 -18.78 52.77
C ASP A 124 -31.20 -19.31 51.55
N ARG A 125 -31.32 -20.65 51.45
CA ARG A 125 -32.54 -21.42 51.81
C ARG A 125 -32.49 -22.87 51.32
#